data_AF-A0A7S4UH07-F1
#
_entry.id   AF-A0A7S4UH07-F1
#
_cell.length_a   1.000
_cell.length_b   1.000
_cell.length_c   1.000
_cell.angle_alpha   90.00
_cell.angle_beta   90.00
_cell.angle_gamma   90.00
#
_symmetry.space_group_name_H-M   'P 1'
#
loop_
_entity.id
_entity.type
_entity.pdbx_description
1 polymer ?
#
loop_
_entity_poly.entity_id
_entity_poly.type
_entity_poly.pdbx_seq_one_letter_code
_entity_poly.pdbx_strand_id
1 'polypeptide(L)'
;ATKMGLWQESFRSVEDVHGLIVLSKKKPPPERMCLYYEKLTQIFWQAKNYLFHAYACIKYFKVLQKVKPDMTEEQKGALGSQVLLAALSIPVTTERELDLDFDFDVQKEKNYRLANLLGLSSPLPRGALIADLVNKGILEI
;
A
#
# COMPACT_ATOMS: atom_id res chain seq x y z
N ALA A 1 18.82 19.50 5.46
CA ALA A 1 17.36 19.34 5.30
C ALA A 1 16.85 18.40 6.39
N THR A 2 15.84 18.80 7.16
CA THR A 2 15.26 17.99 8.24
C THR A 2 14.55 16.77 7.65
N LYS A 3 14.62 15.60 8.31
CA LYS A 3 14.02 14.33 7.85
C LYS A 3 12.56 14.48 7.36
N MET A 4 11.78 15.37 7.97
CA MET A 4 10.40 15.72 7.56
C MET A 4 10.29 16.27 6.13
N GLY A 5 11.24 17.08 5.67
CA GLY A 5 11.22 17.68 4.32
C GLY A 5 11.36 16.64 3.21
N LEU A 6 12.20 15.61 3.43
CA LEU A 6 12.43 14.56 2.45
C LEU A 6 11.20 13.67 2.23
N TRP A 7 10.37 13.45 3.25
CA TRP A 7 9.19 12.59 3.11
C TRP A 7 8.06 13.29 2.36
N GLN A 8 7.88 14.59 2.55
CA GLN A 8 6.95 15.38 1.72
C GLN A 8 7.42 15.48 0.27
N GLU A 9 8.73 15.59 0.04
CA GLU A 9 9.31 15.54 -1.31
C GLU A 9 9.14 14.16 -1.96
N SER A 10 9.38 13.09 -1.20
CA SER A 10 9.16 11.71 -1.66
C SER A 10 7.70 11.45 -2.01
N PHE A 11 6.76 12.00 -1.24
CA PHE A 11 5.33 11.89 -1.51
C PHE A 11 4.94 12.63 -2.80
N ARG A 12 5.41 13.87 -2.98
CA ARG A 12 5.20 14.64 -4.22
C ARG A 12 5.77 13.92 -5.45
N SER A 13 6.97 13.37 -5.34
CA SER A 13 7.59 12.60 -6.42
C SER A 13 6.75 11.38 -6.82
N VAL A 14 6.12 10.70 -5.86
CA VAL A 14 5.22 9.59 -6.14
C VAL A 14 3.91 10.04 -6.78
N GLU A 15 3.34 11.18 -6.37
CA GLU A 15 2.17 11.78 -7.01
C GLU A 15 2.48 12.14 -8.48
N ASP A 16 3.66 12.72 -8.75
CA ASP A 16 4.09 13.05 -10.11
C ASP A 16 4.23 11.80 -10.98
N VAL A 17 4.89 10.76 -10.48
CA VAL A 17 5.00 9.47 -11.17
C VAL A 17 3.62 8.87 -11.43
N HIS A 18 2.72 8.91 -10.45
CA HIS A 18 1.35 8.43 -10.63
C HIS A 18 0.62 9.23 -11.72
N GLY A 19 0.75 10.55 -11.71
CA GLY A 19 0.22 11.44 -12.75
C GLY A 19 0.74 11.07 -14.14
N LEU A 20 2.04 10.82 -14.28
CA LEU A 20 2.63 10.36 -15.54
C LEU A 20 2.07 9.00 -15.99
N ILE A 21 1.86 8.06 -15.06
CA ILE A 21 1.24 6.76 -15.37
C ILE A 21 -0.16 6.97 -15.94
N VAL A 22 -0.99 7.78 -15.28
CA VAL A 22 -2.36 8.09 -15.70
C VAL A 22 -2.37 8.79 -17.07
N LEU A 23 -1.53 9.80 -17.25
CA LEU A 23 -1.42 10.56 -18.51
C LEU A 23 -0.94 9.70 -19.68
N SER A 24 0.04 8.83 -19.43
CA SER A 24 0.62 7.99 -20.48
C SER A 24 -0.38 7.00 -21.08
N LYS A 25 -1.47 6.67 -20.36
CA LYS A 25 -2.44 5.61 -20.68
C LYS A 25 -1.81 4.24 -21.00
N LYS A 26 -0.50 4.08 -20.78
CA LYS A 26 0.28 2.88 -21.05
C LYS A 26 0.71 2.29 -19.72
N LYS A 27 0.56 0.98 -19.59
CA LYS A 27 1.01 0.29 -18.38
C LYS A 27 2.54 0.27 -18.35
N PRO A 28 3.18 0.79 -17.27
CA PRO A 28 4.63 0.75 -17.16
C PRO A 28 5.13 -0.70 -17.07
N PRO A 29 6.42 -0.94 -17.39
CA PRO A 29 7.04 -2.25 -17.21
C PRO A 29 6.88 -2.79 -15.77
N PRO A 30 6.67 -4.11 -15.58
CA PRO A 30 6.50 -4.70 -14.25
C PRO A 30 7.63 -4.38 -13.27
N GLU A 31 8.87 -4.35 -13.74
CA GLU A 31 10.06 -3.98 -12.94
C GLU A 31 9.97 -2.56 -12.37
N ARG A 32 9.52 -1.59 -13.20
CA ARG A 32 9.31 -0.20 -12.78
C ARG A 32 8.17 -0.10 -11.77
N MET A 33 7.08 -0.84 -11.99
CA MET A 33 5.97 -0.91 -11.04
C MET A 33 6.37 -1.57 -9.71
N CYS A 34 7.29 -2.55 -9.75
CA CYS A 34 7.82 -3.20 -8.56
C CYS A 34 8.55 -2.17 -7.67
N LEU A 35 9.46 -1.40 -8.27
CA LEU A 35 10.17 -0.32 -7.58
C LEU A 35 9.20 0.76 -7.08
N TYR A 36 8.20 1.12 -7.88
CA TYR A 36 7.18 2.10 -7.49
C TYR A 36 6.44 1.67 -6.21
N TYR A 37 5.94 0.43 -6.16
CA TYR A 37 5.26 -0.08 -4.97
C TYR A 37 6.21 -0.28 -3.79
N GLU A 38 7.46 -0.66 -4.03
CA GLU A 38 8.48 -0.72 -2.97
C GLU A 38 8.65 0.65 -2.29
N LYS A 39 8.79 1.74 -3.07
CA LYS A 39 8.91 3.10 -2.50
C LYS A 39 7.65 3.53 -1.76
N LEU A 40 6.46 3.18 -2.27
CA LEU A 40 5.20 3.42 -1.58
C LEU A 40 5.13 2.76 -0.20
N THR A 41 5.62 1.52 -0.05
CA THR A 41 5.62 0.84 1.26
C THR A 41 6.43 1.63 2.29
N GLN A 42 7.60 2.15 1.91
CA GLN A 42 8.49 2.93 2.77
C GLN A 42 7.87 4.27 3.17
N ILE A 43 7.26 4.97 2.19
CA ILE A 43 6.58 6.25 2.42
C ILE A 43 5.42 6.08 3.39
N PHE A 44 4.54 5.10 3.17
CA PHE A 44 3.39 4.88 4.05
C PHE A 44 3.79 4.46 5.47
N TRP A 45 4.86 3.65 5.60
CA TRP A 45 5.40 3.28 6.90
C TRP A 45 5.87 4.50 7.68
N GLN A 46 6.67 5.36 7.05
CA GLN A 46 7.19 6.55 7.71
C GLN A 46 6.09 7.57 8.02
N ALA A 47 5.09 7.69 7.15
CA ALA A 47 3.91 8.52 7.35
C ALA A 47 2.93 7.95 8.40
N LYS A 48 3.23 6.79 8.99
CA LYS A 48 2.38 6.06 9.96
C LYS A 48 0.99 5.72 9.40
N ASN A 49 0.87 5.59 8.09
CA ASN A 49 -0.36 5.20 7.39
C ASN A 49 -0.36 3.68 7.19
N TYR A 50 -0.56 2.93 8.28
CA TYR A 50 -0.40 1.47 8.29
C TYR A 50 -1.37 0.73 7.37
N LEU A 51 -2.60 1.24 7.21
CA LEU A 51 -3.58 0.68 6.28
C LEU A 51 -3.04 0.69 4.83
N PHE A 52 -2.57 1.84 4.36
CA PHE A 52 -2.01 2.00 3.02
C PHE A 52 -0.65 1.31 2.86
N HIS A 53 0.13 1.22 3.94
CA HIS A 53 1.34 0.41 3.95
C HIS A 53 1.04 -1.06 3.64
N ALA A 54 0.03 -1.65 4.31
CA ALA A 54 -0.37 -3.03 4.04
C ALA A 54 -0.84 -3.23 2.58
N TYR A 55 -1.62 -2.29 2.03
CA TYR A 55 -2.01 -2.32 0.61
C TYR A 55 -0.80 -2.27 -0.32
N ALA A 56 0.16 -1.38 -0.04
CA ALA A 56 1.39 -1.26 -0.82
C ALA A 56 2.18 -2.57 -0.78
N CYS A 57 2.30 -3.21 0.39
CA CYS A 57 2.99 -4.50 0.54
C CYS A 57 2.34 -5.60 -0.31
N ILE A 58 1.00 -5.65 -0.34
CA ILE A 58 0.25 -6.61 -1.18
C ILE A 58 0.49 -6.37 -2.67
N LYS A 59 0.42 -5.10 -3.10
CA LYS A 59 0.66 -4.73 -4.50
C LYS A 59 2.10 -5.04 -4.91
N TYR A 60 3.06 -4.71 -4.05
CA TYR A 60 4.47 -5.03 -4.22
C TYR A 60 4.67 -6.53 -4.39
N PHE A 61 4.16 -7.35 -3.46
CA PHE A 61 4.27 -8.81 -3.52
C PHE A 61 3.70 -9.38 -4.84
N LYS A 62 2.50 -8.94 -5.25
CA LYS A 62 1.86 -9.39 -6.50
C LYS A 62 2.64 -9.01 -7.75
N VAL A 63 3.31 -7.85 -7.77
CA VAL A 63 4.14 -7.45 -8.92
C VAL A 63 5.48 -8.17 -8.87
N LEU A 64 6.07 -8.33 -7.69
CA LEU A 64 7.35 -9.01 -7.50
C LEU A 64 7.29 -10.47 -7.97
N GLN A 65 6.20 -11.20 -7.65
CA GLN A 65 5.99 -12.56 -8.17
C GLN A 65 5.98 -12.64 -9.70
N LYS A 66 5.55 -11.58 -10.39
CA LYS A 66 5.55 -11.52 -11.86
C LYS A 66 6.92 -11.17 -12.43
N VAL A 67 7.70 -10.36 -11.71
CA VAL A 67 9.05 -9.95 -12.11
C VAL A 67 10.07 -11.06 -11.83
N LYS A 68 9.88 -11.82 -10.75
CA LYS A 68 10.75 -12.91 -10.31
C LYS A 68 9.94 -14.21 -10.15
N PRO A 69 9.63 -14.90 -11.25
CA PRO A 69 8.91 -16.18 -11.18
C PRO A 69 9.74 -17.28 -10.49
N ASP A 70 11.07 -17.22 -10.57
CA ASP A 70 12.00 -18.20 -9.99
C ASP A 70 12.27 -17.99 -8.48
N MET A 71 11.40 -17.25 -7.79
CA MET A 71 11.52 -17.06 -6.34
C MET A 71 11.36 -18.39 -5.59
N THR A 72 12.25 -18.65 -4.64
CA THR A 72 12.14 -19.85 -3.79
C THR A 72 10.91 -19.77 -2.90
N GLU A 73 10.36 -20.94 -2.52
CA GLU A 73 9.21 -21.00 -1.62
C GLU A 73 9.49 -20.32 -0.26
N GLU A 74 10.74 -20.39 0.22
CA GLU A 74 11.19 -19.67 1.42
C GLU A 74 11.08 -18.15 1.28
N GLN A 75 11.47 -17.60 0.13
CA GLN A 75 11.35 -16.17 -0.15
C GLN A 75 9.89 -15.74 -0.28
N LYS A 76 9.04 -16.59 -0.88
CA LYS A 76 7.59 -16.37 -0.96
C LYS A 76 6.97 -16.36 0.44
N GLY A 77 7.32 -17.34 1.28
CA GLY A 77 6.82 -17.45 2.66
C GLY A 77 7.26 -16.29 3.55
N ALA A 78 8.52 -15.84 3.44
CA ALA A 78 9.02 -14.68 4.18
C ALA A 78 8.26 -13.39 3.79
N LEU A 79 8.06 -13.16 2.50
CA LEU A 79 7.30 -12.01 2.00
C LEU A 79 5.80 -12.10 2.35
N GLY A 80 5.21 -13.28 2.28
CA GLY A 80 3.83 -13.53 2.71
C GLY A 80 3.64 -13.21 4.19
N SER A 81 4.58 -13.66 5.04
CA SER A 81 4.61 -13.35 6.48
C SER A 81 4.75 -11.85 6.73
N GLN A 82 5.59 -11.15 5.98
CA GLN A 82 5.73 -9.69 6.08
C GLN A 82 4.42 -8.96 5.72
N VAL A 83 3.74 -9.40 4.65
CA VAL A 83 2.44 -8.84 4.24
C VAL A 83 1.38 -9.08 5.32
N LEU A 84 1.35 -10.28 5.91
CA LEU A 84 0.45 -10.60 7.01
C LEU A 84 0.70 -9.71 8.23
N LEU A 85 1.96 -9.60 8.65
CA LEU A 85 2.35 -8.75 9.78
C LEU A 85 1.98 -7.28 9.52
N ALA A 86 2.17 -6.78 8.30
CA ALA A 86 1.75 -5.44 7.91
C ALA A 86 0.23 -5.25 8.06
N ALA A 87 -0.58 -6.24 7.67
CA ALA A 87 -2.04 -6.19 7.84
C ALA A 87 -2.49 -6.30 9.30
N LEU A 88 -1.79 -7.09 10.11
CA LEU A 88 -2.08 -7.23 11.55
C LEU A 88 -1.65 -6.02 12.37
N SER A 89 -0.60 -5.30 11.93
CA SER A 89 -0.09 -4.09 12.60
C SER A 89 -0.98 -2.86 12.44
N ILE A 90 -2.04 -2.95 11.64
CA ILE A 90 -3.00 -1.85 11.46
C ILE A 90 -3.77 -1.67 12.78
N PRO A 91 -3.74 -0.49 13.42
CA PRO A 91 -4.49 -0.26 14.65
C PRO A 91 -5.99 -0.48 14.44
N VAL A 92 -6.68 -1.07 15.44
CA VAL A 92 -8.14 -1.17 15.44
C VAL A 92 -8.69 0.16 15.92
N THR A 93 -9.10 1.03 15.00
CA THR A 93 -9.90 2.21 15.35
C THR A 93 -11.34 1.77 15.55
N THR A 94 -11.93 2.09 16.70
CA THR A 94 -13.32 1.71 17.00
C THR A 94 -14.25 2.70 16.30
N GLU A 95 -15.38 2.24 15.75
CA GLU A 95 -16.37 3.11 15.06
C GLU A 95 -16.80 4.31 15.91
N ARG A 96 -16.81 4.15 17.24
CA ARG A 96 -17.13 5.20 18.22
C ARG A 96 -16.13 6.36 18.25
N GLU A 97 -14.89 6.15 17.80
CA GLU A 97 -13.85 7.20 17.70
C GLU A 97 -13.96 7.97 16.39
N LEU A 98 -14.57 7.39 15.35
CA LEU A 98 -14.72 8.01 14.02
C LEU A 98 -15.89 9.01 13.97
N ASP A 99 -16.98 8.74 14.68
CA ASP A 99 -18.18 9.60 14.72
C ASP A 99 -17.98 10.90 15.52
N LEU A 100 -16.95 10.97 16.37
CA LEU A 100 -16.60 12.16 17.14
C LEU A 100 -15.63 13.09 16.42
N ASP A 101 -15.16 12.70 15.23
CA ASP A 101 -14.11 13.40 14.52
C ASP A 101 -14.73 14.38 13.50
N PHE A 102 -14.70 15.67 13.81
CA PHE A 102 -15.22 16.74 12.95
C PHE A 102 -14.54 16.77 11.56
N ASP A 103 -13.36 16.14 11.41
CA ASP A 103 -12.60 16.04 10.18
C ASP A 103 -12.85 14.74 9.38
N PHE A 104 -13.89 13.97 9.70
CA PHE A 104 -14.18 12.68 9.06
C PHE A 104 -14.24 12.76 7.52
N ASP A 105 -14.91 13.76 6.97
CA ASP A 105 -15.02 13.93 5.51
C ASP A 105 -13.67 14.30 4.88
N VAL A 106 -12.87 15.14 5.54
CA VAL A 106 -11.52 15.51 5.09
C VAL A 106 -10.61 14.28 5.11
N GLN A 107 -10.71 13.44 6.14
CA GLN A 107 -9.94 12.21 6.26
C GLN A 107 -10.35 11.17 5.22
N LYS A 108 -11.64 11.09 4.91
CA LYS A 108 -12.17 10.24 3.85
C LYS A 108 -11.64 10.65 2.48
N GLU A 109 -11.67 11.93 2.13
CA GLU A 109 -11.13 12.44 0.86
C GLU A 109 -9.62 12.16 0.73
N LYS A 110 -8.85 12.40 1.80
CA LYS A 110 -7.43 12.04 1.86
C LYS A 110 -7.23 10.55 1.58
N ASN A 111 -8.01 9.69 2.21
CA ASN A 111 -7.92 8.23 2.03
C ASN A 111 -8.24 7.80 0.58
N TYR A 112 -9.18 8.46 -0.10
CA TYR A 112 -9.42 8.23 -1.52
C TYR A 112 -8.22 8.62 -2.38
N ARG A 113 -7.59 9.76 -2.12
CA ARG A 113 -6.36 10.17 -2.83
C ARG A 113 -5.23 9.16 -2.64
N LEU A 114 -5.05 8.66 -1.42
CA LEU A 114 -4.03 7.63 -1.13
C LEU A 114 -4.34 6.29 -1.79
N ALA A 115 -5.61 5.89 -1.85
CA ALA A 115 -6.04 4.68 -2.55
C ALA A 115 -5.75 4.77 -4.06
N ASN A 116 -5.98 5.94 -4.66
CA ASN A 116 -5.70 6.18 -6.08
C ASN A 116 -4.23 5.96 -6.43
N LEU A 117 -3.29 6.39 -5.58
CA LEU A 117 -1.85 6.15 -5.78
C LEU A 117 -1.51 4.66 -5.91
N LEU A 118 -2.27 3.80 -5.23
CA LEU A 118 -2.11 2.34 -5.29
C LEU A 118 -2.87 1.70 -6.46
N GLY A 119 -3.58 2.50 -7.26
CA GLY A 119 -4.48 2.05 -8.32
C GLY A 119 -5.72 1.35 -7.77
N LEU A 120 -6.24 1.81 -6.63
CA LEU A 120 -7.50 1.35 -6.01
C LEU A 120 -8.56 2.45 -6.15
N SER A 121 -9.80 2.09 -6.45
CA SER A 121 -10.92 3.04 -6.58
C SER A 121 -11.48 3.52 -5.24
N SER A 122 -11.27 2.75 -4.17
CA SER A 122 -11.69 3.07 -2.81
C SER A 122 -10.72 2.46 -1.82
N PRO A 123 -10.46 3.11 -0.66
CA PRO A 123 -9.85 2.44 0.47
C PRO A 123 -10.74 1.25 0.87
N LEU A 124 -10.14 0.08 1.03
CA LEU A 124 -10.83 -1.09 1.57
C LEU A 124 -10.59 -1.12 3.10
N PRO A 125 -11.57 -1.57 3.90
CA PRO A 125 -11.41 -1.67 5.34
C PRO A 125 -10.47 -2.82 5.72
N ARG A 126 -9.86 -2.74 6.91
CA ARG A 126 -8.93 -3.76 7.44
C ARG A 126 -9.52 -5.18 7.38
N GLY A 127 -10.79 -5.36 7.72
CA GLY A 127 -11.45 -6.67 7.68
C GLY A 127 -11.48 -7.27 6.27
N ALA A 128 -11.83 -6.46 5.26
CA ALA A 128 -11.82 -6.89 3.86
C ALA A 128 -10.40 -7.19 3.37
N LEU A 129 -9.40 -6.44 3.86
CA LEU A 129 -7.99 -6.70 3.54
C LEU A 129 -7.52 -8.06 4.04
N ILE A 130 -7.79 -8.37 5.31
CA ILE A 130 -7.39 -9.64 5.92
C ILE A 130 -8.12 -10.80 5.25
N ALA A 131 -9.42 -10.64 4.96
CA ALA A 131 -10.18 -11.64 4.20
C ALA A 131 -9.58 -11.87 2.79
N ASP A 132 -9.16 -10.81 2.09
CA ASP A 132 -8.51 -10.91 0.77
C ASP A 132 -7.16 -11.63 0.85
N LEU A 133 -6.40 -11.43 1.94
CA LEU A 133 -5.13 -12.11 2.17
C LEU A 133 -5.31 -13.62 2.41
N VAL A 134 -6.30 -13.98 3.22
CA VAL A 134 -6.66 -15.38 3.50
C VAL A 134 -7.16 -16.07 2.22
N ASN A 135 -8.10 -15.43 1.51
CA ASN A 135 -8.69 -16.00 0.29
C ASN A 135 -7.69 -16.14 -0.87
N LYS A 136 -6.62 -15.34 -0.89
CA LYS A 136 -5.60 -15.39 -1.95
C LYS A 136 -4.50 -16.41 -1.72
N GLY A 137 -4.59 -17.22 -0.66
CA GLY A 137 -3.62 -18.27 -0.38
C GLY A 137 -2.21 -17.73 -0.11
N ILE A 138 -2.07 -16.44 0.23
CA ILE A 138 -0.79 -15.89 0.73
C ILE A 138 -0.42 -16.57 2.07
N LEU A 139 -1.39 -17.26 2.68
CA LEU A 139 -1.30 -18.05 3.90
C LEU A 139 -1.30 -19.56 3.69
N GLU A 140 -1.21 -20.07 2.45
CA GLU A 140 -0.85 -21.47 2.25
C GLU A 140 0.65 -21.61 2.54
N ILE A 141 0.94 -21.69 3.84
CA ILE A 141 2.22 -22.12 4.42
C ILE A 141 2.11 -23.62 4.65
#